data_AF-A0A645JRG5-F1
#
_entry.id   AF-A0A645JRG5-F1
#
_cell.length_a   1.000
_cell.length_b   1.000
_cell.length_c   1.000
_cell.angle_alpha   90.00
_cell.angle_beta   90.00
_cell.angle_gamma   90.00
#
_symmetry.space_group_name_H-M   'P 1'
#
loop_
_entity.id
_entity.type
_entity.pdbx_description
1 polymer ?
#
loop_
_entity_poly.entity_id
_entity_poly.type
_entity_poly.pdbx_seq_one_letter_code
_entity_poly.pdbx_strand_id
1 'polypeptide(L)'
;MTHYPGGYQYYLDKTKATSERAALTAGSTPSKQVAPSRDGGNQPSRKDLKRLEAEARQAKSKERKARQDVVSEFESEILALEERQKEIVADLENQATYEKPGLAAQLNRELVDIQDKLTELNPK
;
A
#
# COMPACT_ATOMS: atom_id res chain seq x y z
N MET A 1 11.73 15.26 -23.29
CA MET A 1 11.28 16.21 -22.26
C MET A 1 11.80 15.72 -20.91
N THR A 2 12.76 16.42 -20.31
CA THR A 2 13.44 16.00 -19.07
C THR A 2 12.55 16.27 -17.86
N HIS A 3 12.14 15.22 -17.16
CA HIS A 3 11.27 15.33 -16.00
C HIS A 3 12.10 15.73 -14.77
N TYR A 4 11.83 16.90 -14.20
CA TYR A 4 12.50 17.39 -12.99
C TYR A 4 11.76 16.83 -11.76
N PRO A 5 12.42 16.06 -10.88
CA PRO A 5 11.80 15.49 -9.69
C PRO A 5 11.70 16.57 -8.61
N GLY A 6 10.61 17.33 -8.68
CA GLY A 6 10.29 18.42 -7.77
C GLY A 6 9.23 19.26 -8.46
N GLY A 7 7.99 19.19 -7.96
CA GLY A 7 6.92 20.04 -8.46
C GLY A 7 7.31 21.52 -8.40
N TYR A 8 6.56 22.37 -9.10
CA TYR A 8 6.80 23.80 -9.25
C TYR A 8 7.12 24.55 -7.94
N GLN A 9 6.58 24.07 -6.81
CA GLN A 9 6.86 24.56 -5.46
C GLN A 9 8.36 24.59 -5.09
N TYR A 10 9.15 23.64 -5.61
CA TYR A 10 10.60 23.56 -5.37
C TYR A 10 11.34 24.83 -5.81
N TYR A 11 10.88 25.47 -6.88
CA TYR A 11 11.51 26.68 -7.42
C TYR A 11 11.10 27.94 -6.65
N LEU A 12 9.89 27.97 -6.12
CA LEU A 12 9.40 29.06 -5.27
C LEU A 12 10.17 29.09 -3.94
N ASP A 13 10.30 27.94 -3.29
CA ASP A 13 10.98 27.84 -2.00
C ASP A 13 12.47 28.16 -2.10
N LYS A 14 13.11 27.76 -3.21
CA LYS A 14 14.54 28.04 -3.48
C LYS A 14 14.84 29.52 -3.73
N THR A 15 13.85 30.29 -4.20
CA THR A 15 14.02 31.72 -4.52
C THR A 15 13.40 32.65 -3.47
N LYS A 16 12.74 32.10 -2.43
CA LYS A 16 11.89 32.87 -1.48
C LYS A 16 10.92 33.83 -2.21
N ALA A 17 10.53 33.49 -3.44
CA ALA A 17 9.65 34.33 -4.23
C ALA A 17 8.22 34.18 -3.69
N THR A 18 7.62 35.31 -3.30
CA THR A 18 6.27 35.34 -2.72
C THR A 18 5.15 35.12 -3.73
N SER A 19 5.46 35.07 -5.03
CA SER A 19 4.49 34.77 -6.10
C SER A 19 5.14 34.21 -7.37
N GLU A 20 4.34 33.47 -8.15
CA GLU A 20 4.73 32.81 -9.41
C GLU A 20 5.31 33.78 -10.45
N ARG A 21 4.72 34.98 -10.57
CA ARG A 21 5.16 36.02 -11.49
C ARG A 21 6.54 36.56 -11.12
N ALA A 22 6.85 36.66 -9.83
CA ALA A 22 8.14 37.15 -9.35
C ALA A 22 9.29 36.18 -9.67
N ALA A 23 9.04 34.87 -9.60
CA ALA A 23 10.04 33.86 -9.93
C ALA A 23 10.41 33.84 -11.43
N LEU A 24 9.42 34.06 -12.31
CA LEU A 24 9.62 34.11 -13.76
C LEU A 24 10.39 35.36 -14.22
N THR A 25 10.15 36.51 -13.59
CA THR A 25 10.83 37.76 -13.97
C THR A 25 12.24 37.89 -13.37
N ALA A 26 12.53 37.21 -12.26
CA ALA A 26 13.86 37.23 -11.64
C ALA A 26 14.96 36.59 -12.51
N GLY A 27 14.60 35.72 -13.47
CA GLY A 27 15.54 35.12 -14.43
C GLY A 27 15.85 35.97 -15.66
N SER A 28 15.22 37.14 -15.84
CA SER A 28 15.27 37.94 -17.07
C SER A 28 16.28 39.10 -17.05
N THR A 29 16.94 39.38 -15.93
CA THR A 29 17.92 40.48 -15.84
C THR A 29 19.36 39.94 -15.78
N PRO A 30 20.24 40.27 -16.76
CA PRO A 30 21.63 39.83 -16.72
C PRO A 30 22.41 40.75 -15.78
N SER A 31 22.21 40.61 -14.47
CA SER A 31 22.98 41.34 -13.47
C SER A 31 23.54 40.38 -12.43
N LYS A 32 24.87 40.22 -12.51
CA LYS A 32 25.80 39.81 -11.45
C LYS A 32 25.29 38.78 -10.45
N GLN A 33 25.92 37.62 -10.52
CA GLN A 33 26.03 36.63 -9.45
C GLN A 33 26.21 37.30 -8.08
N VAL A 34 25.12 37.42 -7.32
CA VAL A 34 25.20 37.63 -5.88
C VAL A 34 24.90 36.27 -5.27
N ALA A 35 25.96 35.59 -4.86
CA ALA A 35 25.83 34.40 -4.02
C ALA A 35 25.05 34.81 -2.75
N PRO A 36 23.94 34.16 -2.40
CA PRO A 36 23.28 34.47 -1.15
C PRO A 36 24.19 33.99 -0.02
N SER A 37 24.57 34.95 0.82
CA SER A 37 25.24 34.76 2.10
C SER A 37 24.60 33.61 2.87
N ARG A 38 25.43 32.67 3.31
CA ARG A 38 25.05 31.56 4.18
C ARG A 38 24.68 32.12 5.55
N ASP A 39 23.44 32.54 5.68
CA ASP A 39 22.86 32.93 6.96
C ASP A 39 22.36 31.68 7.70
N GLY A 40 23.14 31.24 8.68
CA GLY A 40 22.70 30.97 10.06
C GLY A 40 21.59 29.96 10.38
N GLY A 41 20.97 29.29 9.43
CA GLY A 41 19.95 28.27 9.69
C GLY A 41 20.52 26.86 9.53
N ASN A 42 20.34 26.00 10.53
CA ASN A 42 20.63 24.56 10.50
C ASN A 42 19.83 23.86 9.38
N GLN A 43 20.22 24.08 8.13
CA GLN A 43 19.60 23.47 6.95
C GLN A 43 20.20 22.08 6.76
N PRO A 44 19.37 21.02 6.72
CA PRO A 44 19.85 19.66 6.57
C PRO A 44 20.70 19.54 5.31
N SER A 45 21.83 18.83 5.41
CA SER A 45 22.71 18.67 4.26
C SER A 45 22.00 17.92 3.13
N ARG A 46 22.45 18.06 1.88
CA ARG A 46 21.91 17.27 0.75
C ARG A 46 21.91 15.76 1.02
N LYS A 47 22.86 15.28 1.85
CA LYS A 47 22.94 13.89 2.29
C LYS A 47 21.84 13.54 3.28
N ASP A 48 21.52 14.45 4.21
CA ASP A 48 20.44 14.28 5.18
C ASP A 48 19.06 14.32 4.50
N LEU A 49 18.87 15.23 3.53
CA LEU A 49 17.64 15.27 2.71
C LEU A 49 17.43 13.97 1.93
N LYS A 50 18.48 13.42 1.31
CA LYS A 50 18.41 12.13 0.60
C LYS A 50 18.10 10.97 1.54
N ARG A 51 18.63 11.00 2.77
CA ARG A 51 18.34 9.99 3.79
C ARG A 51 16.88 10.06 4.23
N LEU A 52 16.37 11.26 4.53
CA LEU A 52 14.97 11.47 4.92
C LEU A 52 13.99 11.05 3.81
N GLU A 53 14.30 11.33 2.55
CA GLU A 53 13.48 10.88 1.42
C GLU A 53 13.48 9.35 1.27
N ALA A 54 14.65 8.72 1.41
CA ALA A 54 14.77 7.26 1.37
C ALA A 54 14.00 6.61 2.53
N GLU A 55 14.09 7.16 3.74
CA GLU A 55 13.34 6.71 4.92
C GLU A 55 11.83 6.85 4.71
N ALA A 56 11.37 7.98 4.18
CA ALA A 56 9.95 8.20 3.87
C ALA A 56 9.42 7.21 2.82
N ARG A 57 10.22 6.89 1.79
CA ARG A 57 9.87 5.85 0.80
C ARG A 57 9.81 4.46 1.43
N GLN A 58 10.79 4.12 2.27
CA GLN A 58 10.82 2.84 2.96
C GLN A 58 9.63 2.67 3.91
N ALA A 59 9.27 3.71 4.67
CA ALA A 59 8.11 3.69 5.56
C ALA A 59 6.82 3.38 4.78
N LYS A 60 6.57 4.10 3.67
CA LYS A 60 5.41 3.84 2.80
C LYS A 60 5.42 2.42 2.21
N SER A 61 6.59 1.93 1.82
CA SER A 61 6.72 0.57 1.28
C SER A 61 6.44 -0.49 2.33
N LYS A 62 6.92 -0.31 3.57
CA LYS A 62 6.69 -1.23 4.68
C LYS A 62 5.23 -1.29 5.06
N GLU A 63 4.57 -0.13 5.14
CA GLU A 63 3.13 -0.05 5.42
C GLU A 63 2.31 -0.76 4.33
N ARG A 64 2.62 -0.52 3.05
CA ARG A 64 1.97 -1.22 1.94
C ARG A 64 2.19 -2.72 2.00
N LYS A 65 3.43 -3.16 2.26
CA LYS A 65 3.78 -4.57 2.37
C LYS A 65 3.02 -5.23 3.52
N ALA A 66 2.98 -4.61 4.70
CA ALA A 66 2.26 -5.16 5.85
C ALA A 66 0.77 -5.39 5.55
N ARG A 67 0.11 -4.46 4.86
CA ARG A 67 -1.29 -4.67 4.43
C ARG A 67 -1.42 -5.78 3.39
N GLN A 68 -0.47 -5.87 2.46
CA GLN A 68 -0.49 -6.90 1.43
C GLN A 68 -0.23 -8.29 2.01
N ASP A 69 0.64 -8.40 3.00
CA ASP A 69 0.92 -9.65 3.71
C ASP A 69 -0.38 -10.14 4.41
N VAL A 70 -1.09 -9.26 5.13
CA VAL A 70 -2.39 -9.58 5.76
C VAL A 70 -3.45 -10.01 4.73
N VAL A 71 -3.55 -9.29 3.61
CA VAL A 71 -4.49 -9.68 2.54
C VAL A 71 -4.12 -11.05 1.96
N SER A 72 -2.83 -11.33 1.74
CA SER A 72 -2.39 -12.61 1.21
C SER A 72 -2.65 -13.79 2.17
N GLU A 73 -2.56 -13.55 3.48
CA GLU A 73 -2.92 -14.53 4.50
C GLU A 73 -4.41 -14.85 4.40
N PHE A 74 -5.28 -13.84 4.38
CA PHE A 74 -6.72 -14.04 4.22
C PHE A 74 -7.09 -14.70 2.88
N GLU A 75 -6.45 -14.31 1.77
CA GLU A 75 -6.66 -14.95 0.47
C GLU A 75 -6.31 -16.43 0.53
N SER A 76 -5.19 -16.80 1.18
CA SER A 76 -4.79 -18.20 1.32
C SER A 76 -5.75 -19.00 2.19
N GLU A 77 -6.27 -18.40 3.26
CA GLU A 77 -7.24 -19.03 4.16
C GLU A 77 -8.59 -19.23 3.47
N ILE A 78 -9.07 -18.22 2.75
CA ILE A 78 -10.30 -18.29 1.94
C ILE A 78 -10.18 -19.41 0.90
N LEU A 79 -9.06 -19.47 0.16
CA LEU A 79 -8.84 -20.52 -0.84
C LEU A 79 -8.90 -21.93 -0.23
N ALA A 80 -8.29 -22.14 0.94
CA ALA A 80 -8.32 -23.42 1.63
C ALA A 80 -9.75 -23.79 2.09
N LEU A 81 -10.49 -22.82 2.62
CA LEU A 81 -11.89 -23.02 3.03
C LEU A 81 -12.80 -23.32 1.83
N GLU A 82 -12.61 -22.65 0.70
CA GLU A 82 -13.35 -22.90 -0.54
C GLU A 82 -13.04 -24.28 -1.15
N GLU A 83 -11.77 -24.71 -1.12
CA GLU A 83 -11.38 -26.06 -1.54
C GLU A 83 -12.06 -27.11 -0.67
N ARG A 84 -12.00 -26.94 0.66
CA ARG A 84 -12.66 -27.84 1.60
C ARG A 84 -14.18 -27.87 1.42
N GLN A 85 -14.80 -26.71 1.17
CA GLN A 85 -16.22 -26.63 0.85
C GLN A 85 -16.57 -27.46 -0.40
N LYS A 86 -15.76 -27.36 -1.46
CA LYS A 86 -15.97 -28.14 -2.69
C LYS A 86 -15.85 -29.64 -2.45
N GLU A 87 -14.87 -30.07 -1.66
CA GLU A 87 -14.72 -31.48 -1.28
C GLU A 87 -15.95 -31.99 -0.53
N ILE A 88 -16.41 -31.25 0.49
CA ILE A 88 -17.57 -31.63 1.29
C ILE A 88 -18.83 -31.71 0.42
N VAL A 89 -19.03 -30.76 -0.49
CA VAL A 89 -20.16 -30.79 -1.43
C VAL A 89 -20.08 -32.01 -2.34
N ALA A 90 -18.91 -32.31 -2.90
CA ALA A 90 -18.71 -33.51 -3.73
C ALA A 90 -18.96 -34.81 -2.92
N ASP A 91 -18.54 -34.86 -1.65
CA ASP A 91 -18.82 -35.98 -0.77
C ASP A 91 -20.32 -36.11 -0.45
N LEU A 92 -21.03 -35.00 -0.27
CA LEU A 92 -22.49 -35.00 -0.03
C LEU A 92 -23.30 -35.39 -1.27
N GLU A 93 -22.75 -35.23 -2.48
CA GLU A 93 -23.34 -35.72 -3.74
C GLU A 93 -23.19 -37.25 -3.90
N ASN A 94 -22.21 -37.86 -3.22
CA ASN A 94 -21.97 -39.30 -3.29
C ASN A 94 -22.98 -40.09 -2.45
N GLN A 95 -23.64 -41.09 -3.06
CA GLN A 95 -24.62 -41.96 -2.38
C GLN A 95 -24.00 -42.76 -1.21
N ALA A 96 -22.72 -43.14 -1.32
CA ALA A 96 -21.97 -43.87 -0.30
C ALA A 96 -21.85 -43.10 1.04
N THR A 97 -22.00 -41.77 1.02
CA THR A 97 -21.96 -40.92 2.21
C THR A 97 -23.18 -41.13 3.10
N TYR A 98 -24.32 -41.48 2.51
CA TYR A 98 -25.57 -41.77 3.23
C TYR A 98 -25.65 -43.21 3.73
N GLU A 99 -24.82 -44.10 3.21
CA GLU A 99 -24.69 -45.48 3.71
C GLU A 99 -24.03 -45.53 5.10
N LYS A 100 -23.21 -44.51 5.42
CA LYS A 100 -22.56 -44.37 6.72
C LYS A 100 -23.42 -43.51 7.64
N PRO A 101 -24.00 -44.07 8.73
CA PRO A 101 -24.86 -43.31 9.61
C PRO A 101 -24.09 -42.18 10.28
N GLY A 102 -24.60 -40.96 10.18
CA GLY A 102 -24.05 -39.77 10.83
C GLY A 102 -22.95 -39.02 10.07
N LEU A 103 -22.36 -39.61 9.01
CA LEU A 103 -21.33 -38.95 8.21
C LEU A 103 -21.89 -37.71 7.49
N ALA A 104 -23.04 -37.84 6.84
CA ALA A 104 -23.71 -36.72 6.19
C ALA A 104 -24.05 -35.58 7.18
N ALA A 105 -24.44 -35.91 8.42
CA ALA A 105 -24.73 -34.90 9.44
C ALA A 105 -23.46 -34.18 9.93
N GLN A 106 -22.32 -34.87 9.99
CA GLN A 106 -21.02 -34.26 10.32
C GLN A 106 -20.55 -33.33 9.20
N LEU A 107 -20.61 -33.78 7.95
CA LEU A 107 -20.25 -32.98 6.77
C LEU A 107 -21.11 -31.72 6.65
N ASN A 108 -22.41 -31.81 6.93
CA ASN A 108 -23.29 -30.64 6.93
C ASN A 108 -22.96 -29.64 8.05
N ARG A 109 -22.49 -30.10 9.22
CA ARG A 109 -22.03 -29.19 10.28
C ARG A 109 -20.74 -28.49 9.88
N GLU A 110 -19.78 -29.25 9.36
CA GLU A 110 -18.52 -28.70 8.86
C GLU A 110 -18.75 -27.68 7.73
N LEU A 111 -19.71 -27.95 6.84
CA LEU A 111 -20.11 -27.02 5.78
C LEU A 111 -20.64 -25.68 6.33
N VAL A 112 -21.48 -25.73 7.38
CA VAL A 112 -22.01 -24.52 8.04
C VAL A 112 -20.87 -23.75 8.71
N ASP A 113 -19.98 -24.43 9.44
CA ASP A 113 -18.83 -23.79 10.11
C ASP A 113 -17.89 -23.11 9.09
N ILE A 114 -17.68 -23.72 7.92
CA ILE A 114 -16.89 -23.15 6.82
C ILE A 114 -17.59 -21.93 6.22
N GLN A 115 -18.91 -21.99 6.03
CA GLN A 115 -19.69 -20.85 5.53
C GLN A 115 -19.62 -19.67 6.50
N ASP A 116 -19.76 -19.91 7.79
CA ASP A 116 -19.64 -18.88 8.82
C ASP A 116 -18.26 -18.21 8.78
N LYS A 117 -17.18 -19.01 8.74
CA LYS A 117 -15.80 -18.49 8.61
C LYS A 117 -15.58 -17.70 7.33
N LEU A 118 -16.09 -18.17 6.19
CA LEU A 118 -16.01 -17.44 4.92
C LEU A 118 -16.74 -16.09 5.00
N THR A 119 -17.89 -16.04 5.69
CA THR A 119 -18.60 -14.76 5.89
C THR A 119 -17.89 -13.80 6.83
N GLU A 120 -17.16 -14.31 7.83
CA GLU A 120 -16.33 -13.49 8.72
C GLU A 120 -15.11 -12.91 7.99
N LEU A 121 -14.45 -13.71 7.15
CA LEU A 121 -13.29 -13.30 6.37
C LEU A 121 -13.64 -12.41 5.17
N ASN A 122 -14.88 -12.44 4.70
CA ASN A 122 -15.36 -11.62 3.57
C ASN A 122 -16.53 -10.71 3.96
N PRO A 123 -16.28 -9.66 4.76
CA PRO A 123 -17.31 -8.68 5.11
C PRO A 123 -17.75 -7.89 3.88
N LYS A 124 -19.08 -7.71 3.72
CA LYS A 124 -19.71 -6.94 2.63
C LYS A 124 -19.37 -5.46 2.63
#